data_AF-A0AAD6SB11-F1
#
_entry.id   AF-A0AAD6SB11-F1
#
_cell.length_a   1.000
_cell.length_b   1.000
_cell.length_c   1.000
_cell.angle_alpha   90.00
_cell.angle_beta   90.00
_cell.angle_gamma   90.00
#
_symmetry.space_group_name_H-M   'P 1'
#
loop_
_entity.id
_entity.type
_entity.pdbx_description
1 polymer ?
#
loop_
_entity_poly.entity_id
_entity_poly.type
_entity_poly.pdbx_seq_one_letter_code
_entity_poly.pdbx_strand_id
1 'polypeptide(L)'
;SGSAVLRMITNLDFNPGDLDIYVPDSQEETAIKLCVDRLGFKMSKSRDPLYENNIILGTIHWLKKGPYNLNIMVVKGENAAIAIFQFHSTIVMNFLSANGLYCAYPTLTLSNLAIPNRPIMRRELGAVQRCRDCFEKYRGRGVIYETDARAFPGHGNHICFVDAECPMTIRSTKDG
;
A
#
# COMPACT_ATOMS: atom_id res chain seq x y z
N SER A 1 6.11 -2.58 1.62
CA SER A 1 4.85 -1.82 1.48
C SER A 1 5.05 -0.56 0.68
N GLY A 2 3.95 0.10 0.32
CA GLY A 2 3.91 1.27 -0.56
C GLY A 2 4.98 2.31 -0.26
N SER A 3 5.30 2.63 1.00
CA SER A 3 6.31 3.67 1.28
C SER A 3 7.75 3.27 0.96
N ALA A 4 8.15 2.02 1.22
CA ALA A 4 9.47 1.52 0.86
C ALA A 4 9.64 1.43 -0.66
N VAL A 5 8.62 0.93 -1.36
CA VAL A 5 8.63 0.84 -2.83
C VAL A 5 8.50 2.23 -3.45
N LEU A 6 7.75 3.15 -2.84
CA LEU A 6 7.61 4.53 -3.30
C LEU A 6 8.98 5.21 -3.31
N ARG A 7 9.76 5.02 -2.24
CA ARG A 7 11.14 5.54 -2.17
C ARG A 7 12.06 4.99 -3.26
N MET A 8 11.79 3.79 -3.77
CA MET A 8 12.58 3.19 -4.86
C MET A 8 12.25 3.78 -6.23
N ILE A 9 11.02 4.28 -6.43
CA ILE A 9 10.53 4.68 -7.76
C ILE A 9 10.35 6.19 -7.93
N THR A 10 10.36 6.97 -6.84
CA THR A 10 10.24 8.43 -6.91
C THR A 10 11.50 9.12 -6.38
N ASN A 11 11.63 10.39 -6.75
CA ASN A 11 12.68 11.27 -6.24
C ASN A 11 12.33 11.89 -4.87
N LEU A 12 11.32 11.36 -4.17
CA LEU A 12 10.93 11.88 -2.86
C LEU A 12 12.00 11.55 -1.82
N ASP A 13 12.47 12.58 -1.12
CA ASP A 13 13.49 12.43 -0.10
C ASP A 13 12.87 12.13 1.27
N PHE A 14 12.70 10.85 1.56
CA PHE A 14 12.30 10.37 2.88
C PHE A 14 12.92 9.01 3.17
N ASN A 15 13.02 8.68 4.46
CA ASN A 15 13.40 7.34 4.90
C ASN A 15 12.15 6.54 5.33
N PRO A 16 11.85 5.37 4.74
CA PRO A 16 10.78 4.51 5.22
C PRO A 16 11.12 3.99 6.63
N GLY A 17 10.15 4.07 7.56
CA GLY A 17 10.35 3.67 8.95
C GLY A 17 10.09 2.17 9.22
N ASP A 18 9.42 1.51 8.28
CA ASP A 18 8.97 0.13 8.36
C ASP A 18 8.91 -0.53 6.98
N LEU A 19 8.94 -1.86 6.99
CA LEU A 19 8.73 -2.70 5.81
C LEU A 19 7.54 -3.63 6.04
N ASP A 20 6.42 -3.39 5.34
CA ASP A 20 5.33 -4.37 5.32
C ASP A 20 5.51 -5.37 4.18
N ILE A 21 5.42 -6.65 4.52
CA ILE A 21 5.38 -7.81 3.62
C ILE A 21 3.95 -8.35 3.63
N TYR A 22 3.34 -8.47 2.46
CA TYR A 22 2.00 -9.03 2.31
C TYR A 22 2.12 -10.48 1.84
N VAL A 23 1.43 -11.38 2.53
CA VAL A 23 1.45 -12.82 2.20
C VAL A 23 0.03 -13.39 2.23
N PRO A 24 -0.28 -14.39 1.39
CA PRO A 24 -1.48 -15.20 1.56
C PRO A 24 -1.48 -15.90 2.93
N ASP A 25 -2.67 -16.18 3.47
CA ASP A 25 -2.85 -16.96 4.70
C ASP A 25 -2.14 -18.33 4.66
N SER A 26 -2.17 -19.00 3.52
CA SER A 26 -1.44 -20.26 3.27
C SER A 26 0.09 -20.14 3.39
N GLN A 27 0.64 -18.93 3.38
CA GLN A 27 2.08 -18.66 3.47
C GLN A 27 2.49 -17.97 4.78
N GLU A 28 1.56 -17.78 5.71
CA GLU A 28 1.81 -17.11 7.00
C GLU A 28 2.97 -17.74 7.77
N GLU A 29 2.92 -19.05 7.99
CA GLU A 29 3.94 -19.77 8.76
C GLU A 29 5.32 -19.71 8.08
N THR A 30 5.36 -19.88 6.75
CA THR A 30 6.60 -19.79 5.96
C THR A 30 7.23 -18.41 6.08
N ALA A 31 6.42 -17.35 5.99
CA ALA A 31 6.90 -15.97 6.09
C ALA A 31 7.47 -15.65 7.48
N ILE A 32 6.78 -16.13 8.54
CA ILE A 32 7.24 -15.96 9.93
C ILE A 32 8.57 -16.70 10.13
N LYS A 33 8.66 -17.98 9.75
CA LYS A 33 9.90 -18.77 9.87
C LYS A 33 11.06 -18.13 9.13
N LEU A 34 10.83 -17.62 7.91
CA LEU A 34 11.86 -16.89 7.17
C LEU A 34 12.35 -15.67 7.97
N CYS A 35 11.44 -14.84 8.48
CA CYS A 35 11.83 -13.61 9.16
C CYS A 35 12.48 -13.86 10.53
N VAL A 36 11.96 -14.81 11.31
CA VAL A 36 12.44 -15.11 12.66
C VAL A 36 13.69 -15.97 12.60
N ASP A 37 13.61 -17.13 11.95
CA ASP A 37 14.65 -18.16 12.03
C ASP A 37 15.84 -17.85 11.12
N ARG A 38 15.61 -17.26 9.94
CA ARG A 38 16.68 -16.96 8.98
C ARG A 38 17.18 -15.53 9.09
N LEU A 39 16.29 -14.55 9.24
CA LEU A 39 16.66 -13.13 9.24
C LEU A 39 16.91 -12.57 10.65
N GLY A 40 16.59 -13.33 11.71
CA GLY A 40 16.88 -12.97 13.10
C GLY A 40 16.01 -11.83 13.64
N PHE A 41 14.82 -11.64 13.07
CA PHE A 41 13.82 -10.75 13.66
C PHE A 41 13.16 -11.41 14.88
N LYS A 42 12.67 -10.59 15.80
CA LYS A 42 11.87 -11.04 16.95
C LYS A 42 10.45 -10.57 16.82
N MET A 43 9.50 -11.45 17.12
CA MET A 43 8.08 -11.10 17.16
C MET A 43 7.82 -10.18 18.36
N SER A 44 7.31 -8.98 18.10
CA SER A 44 6.99 -7.97 19.10
C SER A 44 5.53 -8.01 19.51
N LYS A 45 4.63 -8.33 18.57
CA LYS A 45 3.18 -8.45 18.78
C LYS A 45 2.59 -9.30 17.66
N SER A 46 1.50 -9.98 17.93
CA SER A 46 0.67 -10.67 16.94
C SER A 46 -0.80 -10.30 17.19
N ARG A 47 -1.55 -9.99 16.13
CA ARG A 47 -2.94 -9.48 16.10
C ARG A 47 -3.14 -8.01 16.47
N ASP A 48 -3.90 -7.32 15.63
CA ASP A 48 -4.53 -6.05 15.92
C ASP A 48 -6.05 -6.23 15.93
N PRO A 49 -6.75 -5.89 17.03
CA PRO A 49 -8.21 -5.88 17.08
C PRO A 49 -8.85 -5.02 15.97
N LEU A 50 -8.14 -4.01 15.46
CA LEU A 50 -8.64 -3.12 14.42
C LEU A 50 -8.88 -3.81 13.07
N TYR A 51 -8.30 -4.99 12.84
CA TYR A 51 -8.44 -5.72 11.57
C TYR A 51 -9.31 -6.98 11.70
N GLU A 52 -9.87 -7.25 12.89
CA GLU A 52 -10.74 -8.42 13.12
C GLU A 52 -11.97 -8.43 12.21
N ASN A 53 -12.45 -7.26 11.79
CA ASN A 53 -13.57 -7.09 10.86
C ASN A 53 -13.15 -6.79 9.41
N ASN A 54 -11.85 -6.83 9.08
CA ASN A 54 -11.40 -6.60 7.71
C ASN A 54 -11.65 -7.85 6.85
N ILE A 55 -12.37 -7.70 5.74
CA ILE A 55 -12.68 -8.82 4.84
C ILE A 55 -11.46 -9.33 4.05
N ILE A 56 -10.41 -8.51 3.93
CA ILE A 56 -9.20 -8.80 3.14
C ILE A 56 -8.01 -9.13 4.04
N LEU A 57 -7.81 -8.40 5.14
CA LEU A 57 -6.70 -8.64 6.06
C LEU A 57 -7.12 -9.61 7.18
N GLY A 58 -6.26 -10.57 7.49
CA GLY A 58 -6.40 -11.51 8.59
C GLY A 58 -5.57 -11.06 9.79
N THR A 59 -4.35 -11.57 9.89
CA THR A 59 -3.43 -11.30 11.01
C THR A 59 -2.34 -10.31 10.61
N ILE A 60 -1.91 -9.47 11.55
CA ILE A 60 -0.68 -8.68 11.43
C ILE A 60 0.30 -9.18 12.47
N HIS A 61 1.53 -9.46 12.03
CA HIS A 61 2.67 -9.77 12.90
C HIS A 61 3.67 -8.64 12.83
N TRP A 62 3.97 -8.02 13.97
CA TRP A 62 4.99 -6.97 14.05
C TRP A 62 6.29 -7.59 14.54
N LEU A 63 7.34 -7.40 13.75
CA LEU A 63 8.67 -7.95 13.96
C LEU A 63 9.68 -6.81 14.10
N LYS A 64 10.69 -7.01 14.96
CA LYS A 64 11.77 -6.05 15.19
C LYS A 64 13.13 -6.69 15.16
N LYS A 65 14.11 -5.93 14.63
CA LYS A 65 15.55 -6.26 14.69
C LYS A 65 16.34 -4.97 14.89
N GLY A 66 16.71 -4.66 16.13
CA GLY A 66 17.35 -3.37 16.45
C GLY A 66 16.45 -2.19 16.04
N PRO A 67 16.92 -1.26 15.18
CA PRO A 67 16.11 -0.12 14.72
C PRO A 67 15.12 -0.49 13.60
N TYR A 68 15.19 -1.70 13.05
CA TYR A 68 14.39 -2.11 11.89
C TYR A 68 13.05 -2.69 12.33
N ASN A 69 11.97 -2.16 11.75
CA ASN A 69 10.60 -2.66 11.93
C ASN A 69 10.14 -3.37 10.65
N LEU A 70 9.55 -4.55 10.81
CA LEU A 70 8.99 -5.35 9.73
C LEU A 70 7.61 -5.82 10.14
N ASN A 71 6.62 -5.70 9.26
CA ASN A 71 5.28 -6.20 9.52
C ASN A 71 4.95 -7.27 8.48
N ILE A 72 4.43 -8.42 8.93
CA ILE A 72 3.85 -9.44 8.05
C ILE A 72 2.34 -9.24 8.07
N MET A 73 1.81 -8.81 6.94
CA MET A 73 0.39 -8.57 6.69
C MET A 73 -0.19 -9.81 6.04
N VAL A 74 -0.93 -10.61 6.81
CA VAL A 74 -1.57 -11.82 6.30
C VAL A 74 -2.88 -11.44 5.62
N VAL A 75 -3.00 -11.81 4.36
CA VAL A 75 -4.14 -11.53 3.49
C VAL A 75 -4.98 -12.80 3.35
N LYS A 76 -6.29 -12.69 3.53
CA LYS A 76 -7.24 -13.78 3.36
C LYS A 76 -7.31 -14.18 1.88
N GLY A 77 -7.13 -15.46 1.58
CA GLY A 77 -7.11 -15.99 0.21
C GLY A 77 -5.75 -15.91 -0.49
N GLU A 78 -5.72 -16.32 -1.75
CA GLU A 78 -4.46 -16.63 -2.45
C GLU A 78 -3.68 -15.41 -2.98
N ASN A 79 -4.33 -14.27 -3.18
CA ASN A 79 -3.69 -13.09 -3.79
C ASN A 79 -3.44 -11.98 -2.78
N ALA A 80 -2.21 -11.94 -2.24
CA ALA A 80 -1.78 -10.90 -1.31
C ALA A 80 -1.81 -9.47 -1.88
N ALA A 81 -1.73 -9.31 -3.21
CA ALA A 81 -1.70 -7.99 -3.84
C ALA A 81 -3.03 -7.23 -3.68
N ILE A 82 -4.15 -7.93 -3.44
CA ILE A 82 -5.45 -7.28 -3.27
C ILE A 82 -5.46 -6.27 -2.11
N ALA A 83 -4.67 -6.51 -1.06
CA ALA A 83 -4.52 -5.60 0.07
C ALA A 83 -3.85 -4.27 -0.32
N ILE A 84 -3.02 -4.26 -1.37
CA ILE A 84 -2.35 -3.05 -1.87
C ILE A 84 -3.35 -2.09 -2.53
N PHE A 85 -4.38 -2.62 -3.19
CA PHE A 85 -5.43 -1.80 -3.79
C PHE A 85 -6.42 -1.26 -2.74
N GLN A 86 -6.29 -1.67 -1.47
CA GLN A 86 -7.06 -1.14 -0.34
C GLN A 86 -6.38 0.03 0.38
N PHE A 87 -5.29 0.57 -0.15
CA PHE A 87 -4.68 1.76 0.43
C PHE A 87 -5.51 3.02 0.22
N HIS A 88 -5.33 3.99 1.11
CA HIS A 88 -6.05 5.26 1.16
C HIS A 88 -5.80 6.20 -0.03
N SER A 89 -4.77 5.95 -0.86
CA SER A 89 -4.53 6.71 -2.10
C SER A 89 -3.64 5.97 -3.09
N THR A 90 -3.68 6.40 -4.35
CA THR A 90 -2.94 5.78 -5.48
C THR A 90 -1.42 5.80 -5.32
N ILE A 91 -0.84 6.80 -4.65
CA ILE A 91 0.61 6.97 -4.48
C ILE A 91 1.31 5.84 -3.74
N VAL A 92 0.56 5.03 -2.98
CA VAL A 92 1.05 3.87 -2.23
C VAL A 92 0.52 2.55 -2.75
N MET A 93 -0.12 2.54 -3.93
CA MET A 93 -0.62 1.33 -4.60
C MET A 93 0.48 0.73 -5.49
N ASN A 94 1.62 0.48 -4.89
CA ASN A 94 2.82 -0.04 -5.52
C ASN A 94 3.46 -1.10 -4.61
N PHE A 95 4.01 -2.15 -5.21
CA PHE A 95 4.62 -3.25 -4.47
C PHE A 95 5.77 -3.88 -5.26
N LEU A 96 6.66 -4.56 -4.54
CA LEU A 96 7.73 -5.37 -5.10
C LEU A 96 7.38 -6.84 -4.84
N SER A 97 7.43 -7.67 -5.87
CA SER A 97 7.29 -9.12 -5.77
C SER A 97 8.51 -9.82 -6.36
N ALA A 98 8.54 -11.16 -6.29
CA ALA A 98 9.59 -11.95 -6.94
C ALA A 98 9.66 -11.73 -8.46
N ASN A 99 8.55 -11.33 -9.09
CA ASN A 99 8.46 -11.09 -10.54
C ASN A 99 8.85 -9.66 -10.94
N GLY A 100 9.01 -8.76 -9.97
CA GLY A 100 9.42 -7.38 -10.24
C GLY A 100 8.62 -6.33 -9.49
N LEU A 101 8.79 -5.09 -9.93
CA LEU A 101 8.15 -3.92 -9.36
C LEU A 101 6.83 -3.63 -10.06
N TYR A 102 5.79 -3.42 -9.27
CA TYR A 102 4.45 -3.09 -9.74
C TYR A 102 4.05 -1.71 -9.23
N CYS A 103 3.58 -0.86 -10.14
CA CYS A 103 3.01 0.45 -9.84
C CYS A 103 1.66 0.56 -10.55
N ALA A 104 0.57 0.69 -9.78
CA ALA A 104 -0.77 0.72 -10.37
C ALA A 104 -1.07 2.03 -11.14
N TYR A 105 -0.37 3.11 -10.81
CA TYR A 105 -0.57 4.45 -11.37
C TYR A 105 0.79 5.11 -11.65
N PRO A 106 1.57 4.61 -12.63
CA PRO A 106 2.95 5.05 -12.82
C PRO A 106 3.06 6.53 -13.19
N THR A 107 2.21 7.06 -14.07
CA THR A 107 2.26 8.49 -14.45
C THR A 107 1.99 9.39 -13.25
N LEU A 108 0.95 9.06 -12.46
CA LEU A 108 0.66 9.80 -11.24
C LEU A 108 1.80 9.66 -10.21
N THR A 109 2.23 8.43 -9.93
CA THR A 109 3.21 8.11 -8.89
C THR A 109 4.56 8.77 -9.15
N LEU A 110 5.07 8.67 -10.39
CA LEU A 110 6.35 9.26 -10.79
C LEU A 110 6.32 10.79 -10.79
N SER A 111 5.12 11.37 -10.93
CA SER A 111 4.91 12.82 -10.85
C SER A 111 4.60 13.31 -9.42
N ASN A 112 4.67 12.43 -8.42
CA ASN A 112 4.27 12.70 -7.02
C ASN A 112 2.80 13.16 -6.89
N LEU A 113 1.94 12.68 -7.79
CA LEU A 113 0.52 12.98 -7.83
C LEU A 113 -0.28 11.81 -7.27
N ALA A 114 -1.37 12.10 -6.56
CA ALA A 114 -2.14 11.09 -5.86
C ALA A 114 -3.65 11.37 -5.90
N ILE A 115 -4.44 10.32 -6.10
CA ILE A 115 -5.90 10.38 -5.97
C ILE A 115 -6.31 9.64 -4.70
N PRO A 116 -7.12 10.26 -3.82
CA PRO A 116 -7.60 9.59 -2.62
C PRO A 116 -8.62 8.47 -2.93
N ASN A 117 -8.45 7.31 -2.29
CA ASN A 117 -9.32 6.15 -2.43
C ASN A 117 -10.57 6.29 -1.53
N ARG A 118 -11.55 7.07 -2.00
CA ARG A 118 -12.76 7.49 -1.26
C ARG A 118 -13.65 6.36 -0.70
N PRO A 119 -13.87 5.23 -1.40
CA PRO A 119 -14.68 4.13 -0.87
C PRO A 119 -14.19 3.58 0.47
N ILE A 120 -12.87 3.62 0.70
CA ILE A 120 -12.25 3.13 1.94
C ILE A 120 -12.37 4.15 3.07
N MET A 121 -12.31 5.45 2.75
CA MET A 121 -12.49 6.51 3.75
C MET A 121 -13.88 6.55 4.38
N ARG A 122 -14.92 6.13 3.64
CA ARG A 122 -16.31 6.17 4.13
C ARG A 122 -16.65 5.02 5.08
N ARG A 123 -15.86 3.95 5.11
CA ARG A 123 -16.21 2.71 5.83
C ARG A 123 -15.82 2.67 7.30
N GLU A 124 -14.95 3.55 7.81
CA GLU A 124 -14.61 3.56 9.24
C GLU A 124 -14.59 4.98 9.82
N LEU A 125 -15.50 5.26 10.77
CA LEU A 125 -15.59 6.54 11.51
C LEU A 125 -14.29 6.87 12.29
N GLY A 126 -13.43 5.87 12.57
CA GLY A 126 -12.07 6.04 13.11
C GLY A 126 -10.95 6.05 12.06
N ALA A 127 -11.20 5.60 10.82
CA ALA A 127 -10.22 5.68 9.72
C ALA A 127 -10.06 7.09 9.21
N VAL A 128 -11.07 7.96 9.32
CA VAL A 128 -11.00 9.32 8.78
C VAL A 128 -9.78 10.08 9.34
N GLN A 129 -9.49 9.96 10.64
CA GLN A 129 -8.32 10.63 11.22
C GLN A 129 -7.02 9.99 10.75
N ARG A 130 -6.88 8.65 10.78
CA ARG A 130 -5.67 7.98 10.29
C ARG A 130 -5.42 8.22 8.79
N CYS A 131 -6.49 8.28 8.00
CA CYS A 131 -6.42 8.63 6.58
C CYS A 131 -5.92 10.07 6.40
N ARG A 132 -6.42 11.02 7.21
CA ARG A 132 -5.90 12.39 7.24
C ARG A 132 -4.42 12.41 7.61
N ASP A 133 -4.01 11.72 8.67
CA ASP A 133 -2.62 11.66 9.11
C ASP A 133 -1.72 11.04 8.02
N CYS A 134 -2.23 10.05 7.29
CA CYS A 134 -1.55 9.48 6.12
C CYS A 134 -1.41 10.50 4.98
N PHE A 135 -2.46 11.28 4.67
CA PHE A 135 -2.36 12.33 3.64
C PHE A 135 -1.39 13.42 4.04
N GLU A 136 -1.43 13.90 5.29
CA GLU A 136 -0.46 14.89 5.77
C GLU A 136 0.97 14.35 5.74
N LYS A 137 1.17 13.08 6.12
CA LYS A 137 2.47 12.40 6.01
C LYS A 137 3.02 12.43 4.58
N TYR A 138 2.20 12.15 3.56
CA TYR A 138 2.67 12.15 2.17
C TYR A 138 2.71 13.55 1.55
N ARG A 139 1.84 14.48 1.94
CA ARG A 139 1.96 15.91 1.59
C ARG A 139 3.28 16.50 2.10
N GLY A 140 3.65 16.20 3.33
CA GLY A 140 4.94 16.58 3.91
C GLY A 140 6.15 15.97 3.17
N ARG A 141 5.93 14.97 2.32
CA ARG A 141 6.95 14.39 1.44
C ARG A 141 6.90 14.96 0.01
N GLY A 142 6.05 15.95 -0.26
CA GLY A 142 5.92 16.56 -1.59
C GLY A 142 4.85 15.92 -2.50
N VAL A 143 3.98 15.07 -1.96
CA VAL A 143 2.87 14.49 -2.74
C VAL A 143 1.72 15.49 -2.87
N ILE A 144 1.24 15.70 -4.10
CA ILE A 144 0.09 16.55 -4.41
C ILE A 144 -1.14 15.66 -4.58
N TYR A 145 -2.21 16.00 -3.87
CA TYR A 145 -3.46 15.25 -3.90
C TYR A 145 -4.54 15.99 -4.68
N GLU A 146 -5.11 15.34 -5.69
CA GLU A 146 -6.31 15.80 -6.38
C GLU A 146 -7.41 14.76 -6.35
N THR A 147 -8.65 15.20 -6.50
CA THR A 147 -9.80 14.29 -6.49
C THR A 147 -10.32 13.91 -7.86
N ASP A 148 -9.81 14.58 -8.90
CA ASP A 148 -10.13 14.36 -10.29
C ASP A 148 -8.82 14.19 -11.06
N ALA A 149 -8.68 13.10 -11.81
CA ALA A 149 -7.49 12.86 -12.62
C ALA A 149 -7.26 13.98 -13.66
N ARG A 150 -8.33 14.64 -14.11
CA ARG A 150 -8.25 15.75 -15.08
C ARG A 150 -7.64 17.02 -14.50
N ALA A 151 -7.60 17.14 -13.17
CA ALA A 151 -6.97 18.28 -12.50
C ALA A 151 -5.43 18.24 -12.63
N PHE A 152 -4.85 17.10 -13.00
CA PHE A 152 -3.41 16.97 -13.13
C PHE A 152 -2.88 17.53 -14.45
N PRO A 153 -1.71 18.20 -14.44
CA PRO A 153 -1.03 18.61 -15.65
C PRO A 153 -0.84 17.42 -16.62
N GLY A 154 -1.15 17.62 -17.90
CA GLY A 154 -1.05 16.57 -18.92
C GLY A 154 -2.19 15.54 -18.94
N HIS A 155 -3.15 15.61 -18.00
CA HIS A 155 -4.26 14.65 -17.88
C HIS A 155 -5.64 15.27 -18.21
N GLY A 156 -5.68 16.48 -18.79
CA GLY A 156 -6.94 17.17 -19.12
C GLY A 156 -7.85 16.41 -20.09
N ASN A 157 -7.28 15.51 -20.90
CA ASN A 157 -8.01 14.65 -21.85
C ASN A 157 -8.36 13.27 -21.27
N HIS A 158 -8.23 13.07 -19.95
CA HIS A 158 -8.49 11.78 -19.31
C HIS A 158 -9.90 11.26 -19.60
N ILE A 159 -10.00 9.99 -20.03
CA ILE A 159 -11.27 9.31 -20.26
C ILE A 159 -11.48 8.25 -19.17
N CYS A 160 -12.45 8.52 -18.30
CA CYS A 160 -12.82 7.59 -17.22
C CYS A 160 -13.18 6.21 -17.79
N PHE A 161 -12.77 5.15 -17.08
CA PHE A 161 -12.99 3.73 -17.44
C PHE A 161 -12.28 3.24 -18.71
N VAL A 162 -11.61 4.12 -19.45
CA VAL A 162 -10.87 3.78 -20.68
C VAL A 162 -9.37 3.87 -20.42
N ASP A 163 -8.93 4.96 -19.81
CA ASP A 163 -7.49 5.17 -19.60
C ASP A 163 -6.91 4.15 -18.63
N ALA A 164 -5.72 3.65 -19.00
CA ALA A 164 -4.98 2.66 -18.23
C ALA A 164 -4.63 3.13 -16.81
N GLU A 165 -4.70 4.43 -16.48
CA GLU A 165 -4.48 4.98 -15.13
C GLU A 165 -5.74 5.56 -14.49
N CYS A 166 -6.92 5.31 -15.06
CA CYS A 166 -8.17 5.74 -14.43
C CYS A 166 -8.37 5.05 -13.06
N PRO A 167 -8.63 5.81 -11.98
CA PRO A 167 -8.98 5.22 -10.68
C PRO A 167 -10.33 4.52 -10.65
N MET A 168 -11.19 4.82 -11.64
CA MET A 168 -12.51 4.23 -11.77
C MET A 168 -12.50 2.91 -12.55
N THR A 169 -11.39 2.61 -13.25
CA THR A 169 -11.23 1.32 -13.93
C THR A 169 -11.02 0.22 -12.88
N ILE A 170 -11.82 -0.85 -12.97
CA ILE A 170 -11.60 -2.06 -12.17
C ILE A 170 -10.33 -2.71 -12.68
N ARG A 171 -9.32 -2.80 -11.82
CA ARG A 171 -8.03 -3.40 -12.15
C ARG A 171 -7.95 -4.83 -11.68
N SER A 172 -7.26 -5.66 -12.45
CA SER A 172 -6.88 -7.00 -12.08
C SER A 172 -5.36 -7.17 -12.20
N THR A 173 -4.81 -8.17 -11.51
CA THR A 173 -3.39 -8.55 -11.69
C THR A 173 -3.11 -9.19 -13.05
N LYS A 174 -4.11 -9.28 -13.95
CA LYS A 174 -3.98 -9.77 -15.33
C LYS A 174 -3.91 -8.64 -16.36
N ASP A 175 -3.98 -7.38 -15.94
CA ASP A 175 -4.01 -6.23 -16.86
C ASP A 175 -2.62 -5.83 -17.39
N GLY A 176 -1.62 -6.70 -17.22
CA GLY A 176 -0.23 -6.51 -17.66
C GLY A 176 0.20 -7.53 -18.69
#